data_AF-A0A5A8A178-F1
#
_entry.id   AF-A0A5A8A178-F1
#
_cell.length_a   1.000
_cell.length_b   1.000
_cell.length_c   1.000
_cell.angle_alpha   90.00
_cell.angle_beta   90.00
_cell.angle_gamma   90.00
#
_symmetry.space_group_name_H-M   'P 1'
#
loop_
_entity.id
_entity.type
_entity.pdbx_description
1 polymer ?
#
loop_
_entity_poly.entity_id
_entity_poly.type
_entity_poly.pdbx_seq_one_letter_code
_entity_poly.pdbx_strand_id
1 'polypeptide(L)'
;MLSDVAERLNAELTAVSNPRHVDTVVTRVLLGFEQGRGRGDDENDWLVAEYVSALKALPLAAIHAAAERFRSGETLRPWSKRFRPSPAEFADEAREGLIPLRTQLLHIRRVLDAEVYDVPTAEQRAQVAKAAEAHLRRMRQTDPARHRPETSAEIARAQRAKLDEDLARLRATGHGPDIGRLMARLDQRQGLAGGAS
;
A
#
# COMPACT_ATOMS: atom_id res chain seq x y z
N MET A 1 -12.15 -7.68 6.47
CA MET A 1 -11.29 -6.47 6.45
C MET A 1 -10.34 -6.44 7.64
N LEU A 2 -10.79 -6.15 8.88
CA LEU A 2 -9.88 -6.10 10.05
C LEU A 2 -9.42 -7.50 10.52
N SER A 3 -10.28 -8.52 10.40
CA SER A 3 -9.93 -9.92 10.70
C SER A 3 -8.85 -10.45 9.76
N ASP A 4 -8.97 -10.22 8.46
CA ASP A 4 -7.99 -10.66 7.45
C ASP A 4 -6.61 -10.03 7.68
N VAL A 5 -6.59 -8.75 8.13
CA VAL A 5 -5.36 -8.04 8.48
C VAL A 5 -4.71 -8.66 9.72
N ALA A 6 -5.50 -8.99 10.75
CA ALA A 6 -5.01 -9.64 11.97
C ALA A 6 -4.42 -11.03 11.68
N GLU A 7 -5.09 -11.82 10.84
CA GLU A 7 -4.61 -13.15 10.42
C GLU A 7 -3.29 -13.05 9.63
N ARG A 8 -3.20 -12.12 8.68
CA ARG A 8 -1.96 -11.90 7.92
C ARG A 8 -0.80 -11.48 8.83
N LEU A 9 -1.03 -10.52 9.74
CA LEU A 9 0.02 -10.06 10.66
C LEU A 9 0.47 -11.19 11.60
N ASN A 10 -0.47 -12.00 12.08
CA ASN A 10 -0.15 -13.14 12.95
C ASN A 10 0.66 -14.19 12.19
N ALA A 11 0.32 -14.47 10.93
CA ALA A 11 1.10 -15.37 10.08
C ALA A 11 2.53 -14.85 9.87
N GLU A 12 2.71 -13.55 9.60
CA GLU A 12 4.03 -12.94 9.43
C GLU A 12 4.88 -12.99 10.71
N LEU A 13 4.26 -12.86 11.88
CA LEU A 13 4.96 -12.89 13.18
C LEU A 13 5.30 -14.30 13.67
N THR A 14 4.55 -15.31 13.24
CA THR A 14 4.72 -16.72 13.65
C THR A 14 5.47 -17.55 12.62
N ALA A 15 5.66 -17.03 11.41
CA ALA A 15 6.44 -17.69 10.38
C ALA A 15 7.88 -17.91 10.84
N VAL A 16 8.26 -19.18 10.97
CA VAL A 16 9.64 -19.59 11.23
C VAL A 16 10.50 -19.21 10.03
N SER A 17 11.60 -18.51 10.28
CA SER A 17 12.51 -18.09 9.23
C SER A 17 13.23 -19.28 8.59
N ASN A 18 13.30 -19.31 7.26
CA ASN A 18 14.16 -20.25 6.55
C ASN A 18 15.63 -19.92 6.87
N PRO A 19 16.44 -20.87 7.39
CA PRO A 19 17.83 -20.64 7.76
C PRO A 19 18.69 -20.01 6.65
N ARG A 20 18.43 -20.36 5.37
CA ARG A 20 19.16 -19.79 4.23
C ARG A 20 18.90 -18.29 4.04
N HIS A 21 17.68 -17.84 4.30
CA HIS A 21 17.36 -16.41 4.21
C HIS A 21 17.95 -15.64 5.38
N VAL A 22 18.00 -16.25 6.58
CA VAL A 22 18.66 -15.67 7.75
C VAL A 22 20.15 -15.51 7.49
N ASP A 23 20.80 -16.54 6.95
CA ASP A 23 22.20 -16.49 6.53
C ASP A 23 22.49 -15.31 5.59
N THR A 24 21.71 -15.15 4.51
CA THR A 24 21.91 -14.02 3.58
C THR A 24 21.82 -12.66 4.29
N VAL A 25 20.87 -12.49 5.20
CA VAL A 25 20.72 -11.24 5.97
C VAL A 25 21.88 -11.03 6.93
N VAL A 26 22.28 -12.07 7.65
CA VAL A 26 23.42 -12.04 8.59
C VAL A 26 24.70 -11.70 7.83
N THR A 27 25.01 -12.42 6.76
CA THR A 27 26.18 -12.18 5.91
C THR A 27 26.23 -10.73 5.42
N ARG A 28 25.09 -10.15 5.02
CA ARG A 28 25.03 -8.74 4.64
C ARG A 28 25.36 -7.77 5.79
N VAL A 29 24.91 -8.06 7.00
CA VAL A 29 25.26 -7.28 8.20
C VAL A 29 26.75 -7.41 8.49
N LEU A 30 27.28 -8.64 8.45
CA LEU A 30 28.70 -8.92 8.70
C LEU A 30 29.63 -8.20 7.72
N LEU A 31 29.25 -8.06 6.45
CA LEU A 31 30.01 -7.29 5.46
C LEU A 31 30.17 -5.80 5.84
N GLY A 32 29.27 -5.25 6.64
CA GLY A 32 29.32 -3.87 7.13
C GLY A 32 30.31 -3.63 8.27
N PHE A 33 30.92 -4.69 8.82
CA PHE A 33 31.86 -4.60 9.94
C PHE A 33 33.18 -5.28 9.59
N GLU A 34 34.24 -4.48 9.39
CA GLU A 34 35.57 -5.02 9.11
C GLU A 34 36.23 -5.63 10.35
N GLN A 35 35.92 -5.13 11.55
CA GLN A 35 36.37 -5.75 12.80
C GLN A 35 35.59 -7.04 13.08
N GLY A 36 36.29 -8.17 12.94
CA GLY A 36 35.78 -9.50 13.28
C GLY A 36 35.42 -10.38 12.08
N ARG A 37 35.75 -10.00 10.83
CA ARG A 37 35.85 -10.99 9.74
C ARG A 37 36.71 -12.15 10.25
N GLY A 38 36.21 -13.38 10.11
CA GLY A 38 37.01 -14.57 10.33
C GLY A 38 38.30 -14.46 9.52
N ARG A 39 39.40 -14.98 10.05
CA ARG A 39 40.71 -14.97 9.38
C ARG A 39 40.73 -15.87 8.13
N GLY A 40 39.63 -16.58 7.85
CA GLY A 40 39.37 -17.38 6.65
C GLY A 40 37.87 -17.74 6.51
N ASP A 41 37.53 -18.44 5.44
CA ASP A 41 36.14 -18.77 5.08
C ASP A 41 35.47 -19.69 6.12
N ASP A 42 36.18 -20.71 6.63
CA ASP A 42 35.65 -21.65 7.63
C ASP A 42 35.22 -20.95 8.94
N GLU A 43 35.99 -19.96 9.40
CA GLU A 43 35.66 -19.19 10.62
C GLU A 43 34.42 -18.30 10.42
N ASN A 44 34.21 -17.79 9.19
CA ASN A 44 33.02 -17.03 8.86
C ASN A 44 31.78 -17.93 8.84
N ASP A 45 31.89 -19.15 8.32
CA ASP A 45 30.77 -20.10 8.28
C ASP A 45 30.31 -20.48 9.70
N TRP A 46 31.25 -20.74 10.61
CA TRP A 46 30.92 -20.99 12.02
C TRP A 46 30.24 -19.80 12.68
N LEU A 47 30.75 -18.59 12.42
CA LEU A 47 30.17 -17.37 12.96
C LEU A 47 28.74 -17.17 12.45
N VAL A 48 28.51 -17.33 11.14
CA VAL A 48 27.18 -17.23 10.53
C VAL A 48 26.24 -18.26 11.14
N ALA A 49 26.69 -19.51 11.33
CA ALA A 49 25.90 -20.56 11.96
C ALA A 49 25.45 -20.19 13.39
N GLU A 50 26.31 -19.50 14.15
CA GLU A 50 25.97 -19.02 15.49
C GLU A 50 24.85 -17.97 15.47
N TYR A 51 24.92 -17.00 14.54
CA TYR A 51 23.82 -16.04 14.33
C TYR A 51 22.54 -16.74 13.88
N VAL A 52 22.62 -17.65 12.92
CA VAL A 52 21.44 -18.39 12.43
C VAL A 52 20.79 -19.17 13.58
N SER A 53 21.59 -19.78 14.45
CA SER A 53 21.09 -20.48 15.64
C SER A 53 20.39 -19.54 16.63
N ALA A 54 20.97 -18.36 16.89
CA ALA A 54 20.38 -17.35 17.78
C ALA A 54 19.06 -16.77 17.25
N LEU A 55 18.92 -16.69 15.93
CA LEU A 55 17.78 -16.05 15.25
C LEU A 55 16.69 -17.02 14.80
N LYS A 56 16.91 -18.35 14.92
CA LYS A 56 16.01 -19.39 14.38
C LYS A 56 14.54 -19.30 14.79
N ALA A 57 14.27 -18.75 15.97
CA ALA A 57 12.92 -18.65 16.53
C ALA A 57 12.22 -17.31 16.22
N LEU A 58 12.85 -16.45 15.42
CA LEU A 58 12.36 -15.12 15.10
C LEU A 58 11.87 -15.05 13.65
N PRO A 59 10.85 -14.22 13.36
CA PRO A 59 10.34 -14.03 12.02
C PRO A 59 11.33 -13.24 11.15
N LEU A 60 11.38 -13.57 9.86
CA LEU A 60 12.40 -13.05 8.94
C LEU A 60 12.31 -11.52 8.81
N ALA A 61 11.10 -10.98 8.82
CA ALA A 61 10.87 -9.54 8.78
C ALA A 61 11.52 -8.82 9.97
N ALA A 62 11.47 -9.40 11.17
CA ALA A 62 12.08 -8.81 12.36
C ALA A 62 13.62 -8.86 12.29
N ILE A 63 14.17 -9.97 11.79
CA ILE A 63 15.61 -10.13 11.56
C ILE A 63 16.10 -9.10 10.55
N HIS A 64 15.37 -8.91 9.44
CA HIS A 64 15.72 -7.92 8.43
C HIS A 64 15.62 -6.48 8.96
N ALA A 65 14.58 -6.15 9.72
CA ALA A 65 14.44 -4.83 10.32
C ALA A 65 15.55 -4.52 11.34
N ALA A 66 15.93 -5.50 12.16
CA ALA A 66 17.08 -5.36 13.07
C ALA A 66 18.40 -5.19 12.31
N ALA A 67 18.60 -5.94 11.21
CA ALA A 67 19.76 -5.80 10.34
C ALA A 67 19.90 -4.38 9.75
N GLU A 68 18.79 -3.75 9.36
CA GLU A 68 18.81 -2.35 8.89
C GLU A 68 19.17 -1.38 10.02
N ARG A 69 18.62 -1.57 11.23
CA ARG A 69 18.92 -0.72 12.39
C ARG A 69 20.39 -0.75 12.79
N PHE A 70 21.02 -1.92 12.80
CA PHE A 70 22.47 -2.01 13.04
C PHE A 70 23.29 -1.30 11.94
N ARG A 71 22.85 -1.35 10.68
CA ARG A 71 23.53 -0.64 9.58
C ARG A 71 23.37 0.87 9.67
N SER A 72 22.17 1.37 9.92
CA SER A 72 21.94 2.81 10.10
C SER A 72 22.59 3.33 11.38
N GLY A 73 22.64 2.51 12.43
CA GLY A 73 23.04 2.91 13.78
C GLY A 73 21.87 3.41 14.63
N GLU A 74 20.64 3.18 14.18
CA GLU A 74 19.40 3.55 14.87
C GLU A 74 18.84 2.35 15.65
N THR A 75 19.69 1.74 16.48
CA THR A 75 19.30 0.58 17.29
C THR A 75 18.35 0.99 18.41
N LEU A 76 17.39 0.11 18.72
CA LEU A 76 16.45 0.29 19.82
C LEU A 76 17.16 0.12 21.17
N ARG A 77 18.16 -0.76 21.23
CA ARG A 77 18.99 -0.97 22.41
C ARG A 77 20.33 -0.23 22.28
N PRO A 78 20.95 0.16 23.42
CA PRO A 78 22.30 0.71 23.41
C PRO A 78 23.28 -0.27 22.77
N TRP A 79 23.96 0.17 21.73
CA TRP A 79 24.97 -0.61 21.02
C TRP A 79 26.07 0.32 20.49
N SER A 80 27.32 -0.16 20.51
CA SER A 80 28.46 0.59 20.00
C SER A 80 28.68 0.27 18.53
N LYS A 81 28.48 1.26 17.65
CA LYS A 81 28.68 1.13 16.19
C LYS A 81 30.12 0.74 15.79
N ARG A 82 31.08 0.83 16.70
CA ARG A 82 32.48 0.41 16.48
C ARG A 82 32.64 -1.09 16.41
N PHE A 83 31.74 -1.85 17.04
CA PHE A 83 31.84 -3.30 17.15
C PHE A 83 30.63 -3.95 16.50
N ARG A 84 30.85 -5.09 15.86
CA ARG A 84 29.74 -5.93 15.39
C ARG A 84 28.83 -6.32 16.57
N PRO A 85 27.49 -6.33 16.39
CA PRO A 85 26.60 -6.85 17.42
C PRO A 85 26.78 -8.36 17.61
N SER A 86 26.90 -8.84 18.83
CA SER A 86 26.90 -10.28 19.14
C SER A 86 25.60 -10.97 18.67
N PRO A 87 25.58 -12.30 18.50
CA PRO A 87 24.36 -13.04 18.17
C PRO A 87 23.21 -12.78 19.15
N ALA A 88 23.53 -12.63 20.44
CA ALA A 88 22.55 -12.30 21.49
C ALA A 88 22.00 -10.88 21.34
N GLU A 89 22.87 -9.88 21.13
CA GLU A 89 22.45 -8.49 20.91
C GLU A 89 21.58 -8.36 19.65
N PHE A 90 21.91 -9.11 18.59
CA PHE A 90 21.08 -9.15 17.38
C PHE A 90 19.70 -9.72 17.69
N ALA A 91 19.64 -10.89 18.33
CA ALA A 91 18.38 -11.52 18.67
C ALA A 91 17.50 -10.62 19.57
N ASP A 92 18.10 -9.92 20.52
CA ASP A 92 17.39 -9.00 21.40
C ASP A 92 16.88 -7.75 20.65
N GLU A 93 17.68 -7.16 19.77
CA GLU A 93 17.27 -6.03 18.93
C GLU A 93 16.09 -6.40 18.00
N ALA A 94 16.09 -7.64 17.49
CA ALA A 94 14.99 -8.18 16.70
C ALA A 94 13.73 -8.42 17.56
N ARG A 95 13.88 -8.94 18.79
CA ARG A 95 12.76 -9.11 19.73
C ARG A 95 12.15 -7.78 20.15
N GLU A 96 12.97 -6.77 20.42
CA GLU A 96 12.52 -5.44 20.83
C GLU A 96 11.66 -4.81 19.74
N GLY A 97 12.08 -4.94 18.48
CA GLY A 97 11.31 -4.46 17.32
C GLY A 97 9.94 -5.13 17.15
N LEU A 98 9.71 -6.30 17.76
CA LEU A 98 8.42 -6.99 17.72
C LEU A 98 7.43 -6.48 18.77
N ILE A 99 7.87 -5.79 19.82
CA ILE A 99 7.01 -5.35 20.93
C ILE A 99 5.89 -4.41 20.44
N PRO A 100 6.15 -3.39 19.61
CA PRO A 100 5.07 -2.53 19.11
C PRO A 100 4.04 -3.28 18.28
N LEU A 101 4.50 -4.19 17.41
CA LEU A 101 3.63 -5.01 16.55
C LEU A 101 2.73 -5.95 17.36
N ARG A 102 3.31 -6.62 18.37
CA ARG A 102 2.54 -7.47 19.30
C ARG A 102 1.52 -6.66 20.09
N THR A 103 1.87 -5.44 20.49
CA THR A 103 0.97 -4.53 21.21
C THR A 103 -0.20 -4.10 20.32
N GLN A 104 0.07 -3.77 19.05
CA GLN A 104 -0.97 -3.44 18.06
C GLN A 104 -1.91 -4.61 17.81
N LEU A 105 -1.39 -5.83 17.67
CA LEU A 105 -2.22 -7.03 17.52
C LEU A 105 -3.13 -7.27 18.72
N LEU A 106 -2.60 -7.12 19.94
CA LEU A 106 -3.42 -7.23 21.15
C LEU A 106 -4.52 -6.16 21.16
N HIS A 107 -4.22 -4.94 20.71
CA HIS A 107 -5.22 -3.89 20.60
C HIS A 107 -6.29 -4.22 19.56
N ILE A 108 -5.91 -4.65 18.36
CA ILE A 108 -6.85 -5.06 17.29
C ILE A 108 -7.74 -6.19 17.80
N ARG A 109 -7.16 -7.21 18.44
CA ARG A 109 -7.92 -8.32 19.03
C ARG A 109 -8.91 -7.83 20.07
N ARG A 110 -8.50 -6.93 20.97
CA ARG A 110 -9.41 -6.34 21.96
C ARG A 110 -10.56 -5.57 21.31
N VAL A 111 -10.31 -4.83 20.24
CA VAL A 111 -11.37 -4.11 19.50
C VAL A 111 -12.34 -5.08 18.84
N LEU A 112 -11.82 -6.12 18.17
CA LEU A 112 -12.63 -7.15 17.52
C LEU A 112 -13.45 -7.98 18.53
N ASP A 113 -12.83 -8.35 19.66
CA ASP A 113 -13.51 -9.10 20.72
C ASP A 113 -14.51 -8.21 21.51
N ALA A 114 -14.34 -6.88 21.48
CA ALA A 114 -15.24 -5.93 22.15
C ALA A 114 -16.45 -5.51 21.30
N GLU A 115 -16.43 -5.72 19.98
CA GLU A 115 -17.63 -5.60 19.15
C GLU A 115 -18.57 -6.79 19.43
N VAL A 116 -19.35 -6.68 20.51
CA VAL A 116 -20.56 -7.50 20.69
C VAL A 116 -21.55 -7.07 19.62
N TYR A 117 -21.50 -7.73 18.47
CA TYR A 117 -22.52 -7.60 17.44
C TYR A 117 -23.76 -8.36 17.90
N ASP A 118 -24.79 -7.64 18.36
CA ASP A 118 -26.12 -8.24 18.52
C ASP A 118 -26.59 -8.70 17.14
N VAL A 119 -26.67 -10.03 16.96
CA VAL A 119 -27.17 -10.63 15.73
C VAL A 119 -28.56 -10.04 15.46
N PRO A 120 -28.80 -9.34 14.33
CA PRO A 120 -30.06 -8.67 14.08
C PRO A 120 -31.20 -9.67 14.16
N THR A 121 -32.27 -9.32 14.87
CA THR A 121 -33.44 -10.18 15.00
C THR A 121 -34.06 -10.46 13.64
N ALA A 122 -34.86 -11.51 13.52
CA ALA A 122 -35.55 -11.84 12.27
C ALA A 122 -36.38 -10.65 11.74
N GLU A 123 -36.95 -9.85 12.64
CA GLU A 123 -37.72 -8.64 12.33
C GLU A 123 -36.85 -7.51 11.76
N GLN A 124 -35.68 -7.27 12.36
CA GLN A 124 -34.73 -6.26 11.87
C GLN A 124 -34.20 -6.64 10.48
N ARG A 125 -33.92 -7.93 10.25
CA ARG A 125 -33.52 -8.44 8.92
C ARG A 125 -34.61 -8.24 7.89
N ALA A 126 -35.87 -8.47 8.25
CA ALA A 126 -37.02 -8.24 7.37
C ALA A 126 -37.22 -6.75 7.05
N GLN A 127 -37.04 -5.85 8.03
CA GLN A 127 -37.09 -4.40 7.80
C GLN A 127 -35.99 -3.93 6.84
N VAL A 128 -34.76 -4.41 7.01
CA VAL A 128 -33.64 -4.08 6.12
C VAL A 128 -33.88 -4.63 4.72
N ALA A 129 -34.37 -5.87 4.57
CA ALA A 129 -34.72 -6.44 3.26
C ALA A 129 -35.79 -5.60 2.54
N LYS A 130 -36.82 -5.16 3.27
CA LYS A 130 -37.87 -4.29 2.74
C LYS A 130 -37.33 -2.92 2.32
N ALA A 131 -36.43 -2.34 3.13
CA ALA A 131 -35.79 -1.06 2.82
C ALA A 131 -34.86 -1.17 1.59
N ALA A 132 -34.13 -2.29 1.46
CA ALA A 132 -33.27 -2.59 0.32
C ALA A 132 -34.08 -2.77 -0.97
N GLU A 133 -35.19 -3.51 -0.93
CA GLU A 133 -36.09 -3.63 -2.09
C GLU A 133 -36.69 -2.28 -2.49
N ALA A 134 -37.11 -1.45 -1.53
CA ALA A 134 -37.63 -0.11 -1.79
C ALA A 134 -36.55 0.81 -2.38
N HIS A 135 -35.29 0.66 -1.98
CA HIS A 135 -34.17 1.39 -2.56
C HIS A 135 -33.86 0.92 -3.99
N LEU A 136 -33.82 -0.38 -4.24
CA LEU A 136 -33.62 -0.95 -5.58
C LEU A 136 -34.74 -0.55 -6.54
N ARG A 137 -36.00 -0.53 -6.08
CA ARG A 137 -37.13 -0.05 -6.89
C ARG A 137 -37.00 1.43 -7.22
N ARG A 138 -36.57 2.27 -6.27
CA ARG A 138 -36.30 3.70 -6.53
C ARG A 138 -35.15 3.89 -7.52
N MET A 139 -34.07 3.13 -7.41
CA MET A 139 -32.97 3.18 -8.38
C MET A 139 -33.41 2.75 -9.78
N ARG A 140 -34.28 1.74 -9.89
CA ARG A 140 -34.87 1.32 -11.18
C ARG A 140 -35.85 2.33 -11.77
N GLN A 141 -36.48 3.16 -10.93
CA GLN A 141 -37.39 4.23 -11.36
C GLN A 141 -36.65 5.56 -11.66
N THR A 142 -35.34 5.63 -11.42
CA THR A 142 -34.56 6.83 -11.71
C THR A 142 -34.23 6.90 -13.20
N ASP A 143 -35.15 7.53 -13.93
CA ASP A 143 -34.98 8.30 -15.17
C ASP A 143 -34.55 7.53 -16.45
N PRO A 144 -35.43 7.41 -17.49
CA PRO A 144 -35.02 6.89 -18.80
C PRO A 144 -33.97 7.75 -19.52
N ALA A 145 -33.64 8.94 -18.98
CA ALA A 145 -32.63 9.83 -19.55
C ALA A 145 -31.18 9.39 -19.29
N ARG A 146 -30.91 8.42 -18.41
CA ARG A 146 -29.56 7.82 -18.26
C ARG A 146 -29.36 6.67 -19.25
N HIS A 147 -29.43 6.98 -20.54
CA HIS A 147 -28.88 6.06 -21.55
C HIS A 147 -27.36 6.03 -21.35
N ARG A 148 -26.85 4.94 -20.78
CA ARG A 148 -25.42 4.65 -20.83
C ARG A 148 -25.13 4.30 -22.30
N PRO A 149 -24.29 5.05 -23.03
CA PRO A 149 -23.90 4.64 -24.37
C PRO A 149 -23.17 3.30 -24.28
N GLU A 150 -23.70 2.26 -24.93
CA GLU A 150 -23.22 0.89 -24.80
C GLU A 150 -22.11 0.58 -25.81
N THR A 151 -21.99 1.39 -26.87
CA THR A 151 -20.98 1.22 -27.92
C THR A 151 -19.94 2.34 -27.94
N SER A 152 -18.71 2.02 -28.33
CA SER A 152 -17.61 2.98 -28.47
C SER A 152 -17.94 4.13 -29.44
N ALA A 153 -18.75 3.87 -30.47
CA ALA A 153 -19.21 4.88 -31.41
C ALA A 153 -20.20 5.89 -30.79
N GLU A 154 -21.08 5.45 -29.88
CA GLU A 154 -22.01 6.33 -29.17
C GLU A 154 -21.29 7.18 -28.12
N ILE A 155 -20.29 6.60 -27.44
CA ILE A 155 -19.41 7.33 -26.52
C ILE A 155 -18.69 8.46 -27.26
N ALA A 156 -18.14 8.19 -28.44
CA ALA A 156 -17.45 9.21 -29.24
C ALA A 156 -18.38 10.35 -29.68
N ARG A 157 -19.63 10.06 -30.05
CA ARG A 157 -20.63 11.09 -30.42
C ARG A 157 -21.03 11.94 -29.22
N ALA A 158 -21.29 11.32 -28.07
CA ALA A 158 -21.66 12.01 -26.84
C ALA A 158 -20.52 12.90 -26.32
N GLN A 159 -19.28 12.40 -26.40
CA GLN A 159 -18.09 13.19 -26.04
C GLN A 159 -17.92 14.40 -26.96
N ARG A 160 -18.12 14.22 -28.28
CA ARG A 160 -17.98 15.30 -29.25
C ARG A 160 -19.05 16.37 -29.08
N ALA A 161 -20.30 15.97 -28.85
CA ALA A 161 -21.40 16.89 -28.56
C ALA A 161 -21.14 17.72 -27.29
N LYS A 162 -20.61 17.08 -26.23
CA LYS A 162 -20.24 17.78 -24.99
C LYS A 162 -19.08 18.76 -25.20
N LEU A 163 -18.09 18.37 -26.00
CA LEU A 163 -16.95 19.22 -26.33
C LEU A 163 -17.37 20.46 -27.14
N ASP A 164 -18.31 20.29 -28.08
CA ASP A 164 -18.89 21.40 -28.85
C ASP A 164 -19.70 22.35 -27.95
N GLU A 165 -20.44 21.82 -26.97
CA GLU A 165 -21.17 22.63 -25.98
C GLU A 165 -20.21 23.41 -25.07
N ASP A 166 -19.15 22.76 -24.58
CA ASP A 166 -18.12 23.39 -23.74
C ASP A 166 -17.36 24.47 -24.53
N LEU A 167 -17.08 24.26 -25.81
CA LEU A 167 -16.50 25.27 -26.69
C LEU A 167 -17.46 26.44 -26.95
N ALA A 168 -18.75 26.18 -27.15
CA ALA A 168 -19.75 27.23 -27.28
C ALA A 168 -19.87 28.06 -25.99
N ARG A 169 -19.80 27.39 -24.83
CA ARG A 169 -19.80 28.04 -23.51
C ARG A 169 -18.55 28.88 -23.30
N LEU A 170 -17.37 28.37 -23.64
CA LEU A 170 -16.10 29.10 -23.59
C LEU A 170 -16.08 30.32 -24.52
N ARG A 171 -16.71 30.22 -25.70
CA ARG A 171 -16.92 31.36 -26.61
C ARG A 171 -17.88 32.40 -26.00
N ALA A 172 -18.92 31.95 -25.31
CA ALA A 172 -19.92 32.83 -24.69
C ALA A 172 -19.43 33.52 -23.41
N THR A 173 -18.59 32.86 -22.59
CA THR A 173 -18.14 33.38 -21.28
C THR A 173 -16.82 34.16 -21.34
N GLY A 174 -16.38 34.57 -22.54
CA GLY A 174 -15.08 35.20 -22.83
C GLY A 174 -14.44 35.98 -21.69
N HIS A 175 -13.53 35.32 -20.95
CA HIS A 175 -12.63 35.96 -20.00
C HIS A 175 -11.26 36.12 -20.67
N GLY A 176 -11.02 37.33 -21.19
CA GLY A 176 -9.71 37.82 -21.63
C GLY A 176 -9.64 38.22 -23.11
N PRO A 177 -9.21 39.46 -23.44
CA PRO A 177 -9.10 39.95 -24.83
C PRO A 177 -8.09 39.19 -25.72
N ASP A 178 -7.27 38.31 -25.13
CA ASP A 178 -6.25 37.55 -25.84
C ASP A 178 -6.74 36.20 -26.40
N ILE A 179 -7.61 35.46 -25.70
CA ILE A 179 -8.05 34.14 -26.15
C ILE A 179 -9.01 34.25 -27.35
N GLY A 180 -9.92 35.22 -27.33
CA GLY A 180 -10.81 35.48 -28.47
C GLY A 180 -10.05 35.87 -29.74
N ARG A 181 -8.98 36.66 -29.61
CA ARG A 181 -8.09 37.02 -30.74
C ARG A 181 -7.26 35.85 -31.24
N LEU A 182 -6.81 34.98 -30.32
CA LEU A 182 -6.03 33.80 -30.69
C LEU A 182 -6.89 32.79 -31.47
N MET A 183 -8.14 32.58 -31.04
CA MET A 183 -9.09 31.69 -31.71
C MET A 183 -9.52 32.25 -33.07
N ALA A 184 -9.80 33.55 -33.19
CA ALA A 184 -10.11 34.17 -34.48
C ALA A 184 -8.95 34.06 -35.48
N ARG A 185 -7.68 34.18 -35.02
CA ARG A 185 -6.50 33.95 -35.85
C ARG A 185 -6.35 32.49 -36.29
N LEU A 186 -6.67 31.53 -35.42
CA LEU A 186 -6.63 30.11 -35.75
C LEU A 186 -7.69 29.75 -36.80
N ASP A 187 -8.91 30.25 -36.66
CA ASP A 187 -9.99 30.04 -37.64
C ASP A 187 -9.65 30.68 -39.00
N GLN A 188 -9.08 31.89 -39.01
CA GLN A 188 -8.57 32.51 -40.24
C GLN A 188 -7.47 31.68 -40.92
N ARG A 189 -6.57 31.08 -40.13
CA ARG A 189 -5.47 30.25 -40.66
C ARG A 189 -5.99 28.93 -41.23
N GLN A 190 -7.01 28.34 -40.62
CA GLN A 190 -7.64 27.12 -41.14
C GLN A 190 -8.50 27.40 -42.38
N GLY A 191 -9.15 28.58 -42.47
CA GLY A 191 -9.86 29.01 -43.67
C GLY A 191 -8.94 29.27 -44.87
N LEU A 192 -7.71 29.75 -44.65
CA LEU A 192 -6.73 29.99 -45.72
C LEU A 192 -5.99 28.71 -46.17
N ALA A 193 -5.81 27.73 -45.29
CA ALA A 193 -5.16 26.46 -45.65
C ALA A 193 -6.06 25.53 -46.50
N GLY A 194 -7.36 25.79 -46.58
CA GLY A 194 -8.30 25.09 -47.46
C GLY A 194 -8.52 25.76 -48.82
N GLY A 195 -7.80 26.85 -49.13
CA GLY A 195 -8.06 27.71 -50.28
C GLY A 195 -6.81 28.05 -51.12
N ALA A 196 -5.91 27.08 -51.29
CA ALA A 196 -4.85 27.15 -52.31
C ALA A 196 -4.88 25.86 -53.15
N SER A 197 -5.76 25.86 -54.16
CA SER A 197 -5.52 25.14 -55.42
C SER A 197 -4.70 26.01 -56.35
#